data_AF-A0A3D0N5Q9-F1
#
_entry.id   AF-A0A3D0N5Q9-F1
#
_cell.length_a   1.000
_cell.length_b   1.000
_cell.length_c   1.000
_cell.angle_alpha   90.00
_cell.angle_beta   90.00
_cell.angle_gamma   90.00
#
_symmetry.space_group_name_H-M   'P 1'
#
loop_
_entity.id
_entity.type
_entity.pdbx_description
1 polymer ?
#
loop_
_entity_poly.entity_id
_entity_poly.type
_entity_poly.pdbx_seq_one_letter_code
_entity_poly.pdbx_strand_id
1 'polypeptide(L)' 'MKPTDPASCPLCGGRQESGTTTFTAELGFGVVVIRNVPARICQQCGEAWIDDAVAEALERRVNDARVQRQQVAVFAM' A
#
# COMPACT_ATOMS: atom_id res chain seq x y z
N MET A 1 18.75 -12.57 0.49
CA MET A 1 17.39 -12.74 1.03
C MET A 1 17.01 -14.20 0.88
N LYS A 2 16.59 -14.90 1.94
CA LYS A 2 15.99 -16.24 1.78
C LYS A 2 14.57 -16.06 1.23
N PRO A 3 14.09 -16.94 0.33
CA PRO A 3 12.74 -16.83 -0.20
C PRO A 3 11.75 -17.16 0.93
N THR A 4 11.11 -16.14 1.48
CA THR A 4 9.94 -16.29 2.34
C THR A 4 8.76 -16.68 1.46
N ASP A 5 8.04 -17.72 1.84
CA ASP A 5 6.81 -18.14 1.16
C ASP A 5 5.86 -16.94 1.03
N PRO A 6 5.42 -16.55 -0.20
CA PRO A 6 4.52 -15.43 -0.39
C PRO A 6 3.14 -15.64 0.25
N ALA A 7 2.82 -16.80 0.82
CA ALA A 7 1.61 -16.99 1.62
C ALA A 7 1.80 -16.66 3.12
N SER A 8 3.04 -16.54 3.60
CA SER A 8 3.36 -16.36 5.01
C SER A 8 3.80 -14.93 5.33
N CYS A 9 3.18 -14.34 6.34
CA CYS A 9 3.53 -13.03 6.85
C CYS A 9 4.95 -13.06 7.44
N PRO A 10 5.90 -12.26 6.92
CA PRO A 10 7.27 -12.28 7.43
C PRO A 10 7.41 -11.62 8.81
N LEU A 11 6.37 -10.94 9.33
CA LEU A 11 6.39 -10.36 10.69
C LEU A 11 5.99 -11.37 11.78
N CYS A 12 5.01 -12.25 11.51
CA CYS A 12 4.46 -13.15 12.54
C CYS A 12 4.35 -14.63 12.11
N GLY A 13 4.64 -14.95 10.85
CA GLY A 13 4.49 -16.29 10.26
C GLY A 13 3.05 -16.66 9.86
N GLY A 14 2.06 -15.83 10.17
CA GLY A 14 0.64 -16.08 9.89
C GLY A 14 0.28 -16.10 8.39
N ARG A 15 -0.85 -16.72 8.05
CA ARG A 15 -1.36 -16.77 6.66
C ARG A 15 -1.79 -15.39 6.18
N GLN A 16 -1.44 -15.06 4.93
CA GLN A 16 -1.92 -13.88 4.23
C GLN A 16 -3.03 -14.24 3.25
N GLU A 17 -4.01 -13.35 3.09
CA GLU A 17 -5.11 -13.49 2.14
C GLU A 17 -5.30 -12.20 1.35
N SER A 18 -5.89 -12.28 0.16
CA SER A 18 -6.22 -11.09 -0.62
C SER A 18 -7.22 -10.21 0.12
N GLY A 19 -6.97 -8.91 0.11
CA GLY A 19 -7.82 -7.89 0.71
C GLY A 19 -7.44 -6.51 0.20
N THR A 20 -7.90 -5.48 0.91
CA THR A 20 -7.54 -4.10 0.59
C THR A 20 -7.09 -3.35 1.83
N THR A 21 -6.26 -2.33 1.61
CA THR A 21 -5.79 -1.41 2.65
C THR A 21 -5.93 0.05 2.20
N THR A 22 -5.62 0.98 3.09
CA THR A 22 -5.47 2.40 2.76
C THR A 22 -3.99 2.75 2.82
N PHE A 23 -3.47 3.30 1.72
CA PHE A 23 -2.12 3.84 1.64
C PHE A 23 -2.18 5.36 1.81
N THR A 24 -1.29 5.93 2.62
CA THR A 24 -1.20 7.37 2.82
C THR A 24 0.24 7.81 2.61
N ALA A 25 0.43 8.88 1.84
CA ALA A 25 1.73 9.49 1.60
C ALA A 25 1.72 10.97 1.96
N GLU A 26 2.69 11.38 2.76
CA GLU A 26 2.98 12.77 3.08
C GLU A 26 3.93 13.36 2.03
N LEU A 27 3.56 14.49 1.44
CA LEU A 27 4.36 15.22 0.45
C LEU A 27 5.24 16.31 1.10
N GLY A 28 5.13 16.50 2.41
CA GLY A 28 5.71 17.61 3.17
C GLY A 28 4.92 18.92 3.07
N PHE A 29 4.24 19.16 1.95
CA PHE A 29 3.33 20.30 1.76
C PHE A 29 1.86 19.90 1.65
N GLY A 30 1.54 18.61 1.70
CA GLY A 30 0.20 18.08 1.48
C GLY A 30 0.16 16.58 1.70
N VAL A 31 -1.04 16.00 1.65
CA VAL A 31 -1.28 14.58 1.93
C VAL A 31 -2.04 13.91 0.79
N VAL A 32 -1.63 12.68 0.46
CA VAL A 32 -2.31 11.82 -0.51
C VAL A 32 -2.82 10.58 0.22
N VAL A 33 -4.12 10.33 0.14
CA VAL A 33 -4.77 9.13 0.68
C VAL A 33 -5.32 8.29 -0.46
N ILE A 34 -4.91 7.03 -0.56
CA ILE A 34 -5.37 6.09 -1.58
C ILE A 34 -6.07 4.95 -0.85
N ARG A 35 -7.38 4.84 -1.04
CA ARG A 35 -8.23 3.80 -0.44
C ARG A 35 -8.35 2.58 -1.34
N ASN A 36 -8.79 1.46 -0.77
CA ASN A 36 -9.04 0.20 -1.47
C ASN A 36 -7.82 -0.34 -2.23
N VAL A 37 -6.62 -0.08 -1.73
CA VAL A 37 -5.37 -0.55 -2.33
C VAL A 37 -5.32 -2.07 -2.23
N PRO A 38 -5.25 -2.82 -3.33
CA PRO A 38 -5.12 -4.27 -3.29
C PRO A 38 -3.87 -4.69 -2.52
N ALA A 39 -4.02 -5.60 -1.58
CA ALA A 39 -2.94 -6.08 -0.74
C ALA A 39 -3.19 -7.52 -0.28
N ARG A 40 -2.14 -8.18 0.20
CA ARG A 40 -2.22 -9.41 0.98
C ARG A 40 -2.25 -9.05 2.46
N ILE A 41 -3.37 -9.29 3.14
CA ILE A 41 -3.57 -8.97 4.56
C ILE A 41 -3.30 -10.22 5.40
N CYS A 42 -2.46 -10.10 6.41
CA CYS A 42 -2.25 -11.16 7.38
C CYS A 42 -3.50 -11.34 8.25
N GLN A 43 -4.04 -12.56 8.29
CA GLN A 43 -5.21 -12.91 9.10
C GLN A 43 -4.94 -12.93 10.61
N GLN A 44 -3.68 -12.83 11.05
CA GLN A 44 -3.31 -12.85 12.47
C GLN A 44 -2.94 -11.46 13.00
N CYS A 45 -2.02 -10.75 12.35
CA CYS A 45 -1.55 -9.45 12.83
C CYS A 45 -2.15 -8.25 12.07
N GLY A 46 -2.87 -8.48 10.97
CA GLY A 46 -3.48 -7.41 10.16
C GLY A 46 -2.50 -6.69 9.22
N GLU A 47 -1.23 -7.11 9.17
CA GLU A 47 -0.22 -6.48 8.30
C GLU A 47 -0.62 -6.57 6.82
N ALA A 48 -0.53 -5.45 6.11
CA ALA A 48 -0.84 -5.36 4.69
C ALA A 48 0.44 -5.42 3.85
N TRP A 49 0.47 -6.35 2.91
CA TRP A 49 1.58 -6.55 1.98
C TRP A 49 1.16 -6.12 0.58
N ILE A 50 1.80 -5.07 0.09
CA ILE A 50 1.54 -4.48 -1.21
C ILE A 50 2.55 -5.07 -2.20
N ASP A 51 2.08 -5.68 -3.28
CA ASP A 51 2.94 -6.25 -4.31
C ASP A 51 3.54 -5.17 -5.20
N ASP A 52 4.69 -5.45 -5.83
CA ASP A 52 5.49 -4.48 -6.60
C ASP A 52 4.67 -3.73 -7.67
N ALA A 53 3.77 -4.42 -8.38
CA ALA A 53 2.92 -3.80 -9.40
C ALA A 53 1.92 -2.78 -8.80
N VAL A 54 1.41 -3.06 -7.59
CA VAL A 54 0.53 -2.13 -6.87
C VAL A 54 1.33 -0.96 -6.32
N ALA A 55 2.53 -1.22 -5.77
CA ALA A 55 3.44 -0.18 -5.30
C ALA A 55 3.79 0.81 -6.42
N GLU A 56 4.14 0.32 -7.61
CA GLU A 56 4.42 1.15 -8.78
C GLU A 56 3.21 2.03 -9.18
N ALA A 57 1.99 1.49 -9.09
CA ALA A 57 0.77 2.26 -9.34
C ALA A 57 0.50 3.33 -8.27
N LEU A 58 0.82 3.06 -7.00
CA LEU A 58 0.72 4.05 -5.91
C LEU A 58 1.73 5.18 -6.14
N GLU A 59 2.98 4.86 -6.46
CA GLU A 59 4.03 5.85 -6.72
C GLU A 59 3.65 6.80 -7.85
N ARG A 60 3.08 6.29 -8.95
CA ARG A 60 2.56 7.12 -10.05
C ARG A 60 1.52 8.13 -9.55
N ARG A 61 0.51 7.67 -8.81
CA ARG A 61 -0.57 8.54 -8.28
C ARG A 61 -0.05 9.60 -7.30
N VAL A 62 0.88 9.22 -6.43
CA VAL A 62 1.51 10.14 -5.48
C VAL A 62 2.34 11.19 -6.23
N ASN A 63 3.10 10.78 -7.25
CA ASN A 63 3.89 11.69 -8.05
C ASN A 63 3.02 12.67 -8.85
N ASP A 64 1.90 12.22 -9.41
CA ASP A 64 0.96 13.09 -10.12
C ASP A 64 0.40 14.17 -9.18
N ALA A 65 -0.05 13.79 -7.98
CA ALA A 65 -0.52 14.73 -6.96
C ALA A 65 0.59 15.71 -6.53
N ARG A 66 1.83 15.24 -6.43
CA ARG A 66 3.01 16.06 -6.10
C ARG A 66 3.29 17.10 -7.18
N VAL A 67 3.30 16.70 -8.45
CA VAL A 67 3.54 17.61 -9.59
C VAL A 67 2.44 18.66 -9.69
N GLN A 68 1.20 18.29 -9.41
CA GLN A 68 0.06 19.20 -9.38
C GLN A 68 -0.01 20.07 -8.10
N ARG A 69 0.91 19.87 -7.15
CA ARG A 69 0.95 20.51 -5.81
C ARG A 69 -0.38 20.45 -5.06
N GLN A 70 -1.09 19.33 -5.13
CA GLN A 70 -2.32 19.14 -4.38
C GLN A 70 -2.02 19.16 -2.88
N GLN A 71 -2.72 20.02 -2.12
CA GLN A 71 -2.61 20.07 -0.66
C GLN A 71 -3.26 18.84 -0.02
N VAL A 72 -4.39 18.39 -0.58
CA VAL A 72 -5.10 17.17 -0.16
C VAL A 72 -5.57 16.45 -1.41
N ALA A 73 -5.25 15.18 -1.53
CA ALA A 73 -5.73 14.32 -2.62
C ALA A 73 -6.26 12.99 -2.04
N VAL A 74 -7.45 12.58 -2.47
CA VAL A 74 -8.06 11.30 -2.07
C VAL A 74 -8.45 10.52 -3.31
N PHE A 75 -7.92 9.30 -3.43
CA PHE A 75 -8.18 8.40 -4.55
C PHE A 75 -8.68 7.04 -4.04
N ALA A 76 -9.23 6.21 -4.94
CA ALA A 76 -9.53 4.81 -4.68
C ALA A 76 -8.94 3.94 -5.81
N MET A 77 -8.46 2.73 -5.47
CA MET A 77 -8.05 1.70 -6.43
C MET A 77 -9.15 0.68 -6.66
#